data_AF-J1I444-F1
#
_entry.id   AF-J1I444-F1
#
_cell.length_a   1.000
_cell.length_b   1.000
_cell.length_c   1.000
_cell.angle_alpha   90.00
_cell.angle_beta   90.00
_cell.angle_gamma   90.00
#
_symmetry.space_group_name_H-M   'P 1'
#
loop_
_entity.id
_entity.type
_entity.pdbx_description
1 polymer ?
#
loop_
_entity_poly.entity_id
_entity_poly.type
_entity_poly.pdbx_seq_one_letter_code
_entity_poly.pdbx_strand_id
1 'polypeptide(L)'
;MKMLSKNFISKLLLLSLLLLSLAACQSSSTDPLYSLEDLAGNWRRIDSNKPSLDAMEVEVDSSNAFIRATNGNTSYFLLGQRKWRRIRPSDGPNFNYQDKGSNNEFYDATMTLDKSGPTDYLYLNIKVAGNGNGNRQSWERF
;
A
#
# COMPACT_ATOMS: atom_id res chain seq x y z
N MET A 1 47.40 -8.34 45.74
CA MET A 1 46.37 -8.62 44.72
C MET A 1 45.11 -9.17 45.41
N LYS A 2 43.99 -8.43 45.42
CA LYS A 2 42.71 -8.93 45.95
C LYS A 2 41.99 -9.69 44.83
N MET A 3 41.75 -10.99 45.02
CA MET A 3 40.97 -11.80 44.08
C MET A 3 39.51 -11.35 44.12
N LEU A 4 38.94 -11.03 42.95
CA LEU A 4 37.51 -10.79 42.78
C LEU A 4 36.76 -12.09 43.09
N SER A 5 35.72 -12.01 43.92
CA SER A 5 34.96 -13.18 44.33
C SER A 5 34.18 -13.77 43.14
N LYS A 6 34.05 -15.10 43.09
CA LYS A 6 33.25 -15.79 42.05
C LYS A 6 31.82 -15.25 41.94
N ASN A 7 31.28 -14.75 43.05
CA ASN A 7 29.96 -14.11 43.11
C ASN A 7 29.91 -12.75 42.40
N PHE A 8 31.02 -12.00 42.39
CA PHE A 8 31.11 -10.73 41.66
C PHE A 8 31.16 -10.96 40.14
N ILE A 9 31.93 -11.95 39.70
CA ILE A 9 32.06 -12.32 38.28
C ILE A 9 30.73 -12.86 37.73
N SER A 10 30.04 -13.71 38.49
CA SER A 10 28.72 -14.25 38.12
C SER A 10 27.64 -13.16 37.97
N LYS A 11 27.61 -12.19 38.91
CA LYS A 11 26.69 -11.05 38.84
C LYS A 11 26.99 -10.12 37.66
N LEU A 12 28.28 -9.92 37.32
CA LEU A 12 28.69 -9.11 36.18
C LEU A 12 28.28 -9.77 34.85
N LEU A 13 28.42 -11.09 34.75
CA LEU A 13 28.02 -11.89 33.57
C LEU A 13 26.50 -11.85 33.37
N LEU A 14 25.72 -12.04 34.44
CA LEU A 14 24.25 -11.92 34.40
C LEU A 14 23.79 -10.51 33.98
N LEU A 15 24.46 -9.47 34.45
CA LEU A 15 24.15 -8.08 34.08
C LEU A 15 24.48 -7.80 32.60
N SER A 16 25.60 -8.33 32.09
CA SER A 16 25.98 -8.19 30.68
C SER A 16 25.04 -8.93 29.73
N LEU A 17 24.54 -10.11 30.11
CA LEU A 17 23.55 -10.86 29.33
C LEU A 17 22.20 -10.13 29.25
N LEU A 18 21.79 -9.46 30.34
CA LEU A 18 20.57 -8.68 30.38
C LEU A 18 20.65 -7.46 29.45
N LEU A 19 21.80 -6.77 29.42
CA LEU A 19 22.03 -5.60 28.56
C LEU A 19 22.08 -5.96 27.06
N LEU A 20 22.58 -7.16 26.72
CA LEU A 20 22.57 -7.66 25.33
C LEU A 20 21.15 -7.97 24.81
N SER A 21 20.21 -8.34 25.69
CA SER A 21 18.82 -8.60 25.30
C SER A 21 18.01 -7.34 24.94
N LEU A 22 18.41 -6.17 25.48
CA LEU A 22 17.77 -4.89 25.17
C LEU A 22 18.23 -4.29 23.83
N ALA A 23 19.39 -4.70 23.31
CA ALA A 23 19.92 -4.23 22.02
C ALA A 23 19.37 -4.99 20.81
N ALA A 24 18.66 -6.10 21.02
CA ALA A 24 18.11 -6.95 19.95
C ALA A 24 16.75 -6.45 19.41
N CYS A 25 16.21 -5.36 19.94
CA CYS A 25 15.00 -4.75 19.40
C CYS A 25 15.37 -3.91 18.14
N GLN A 26 15.62 -4.59 17.03
CA GLN A 26 15.61 -3.93 15.72
C GLN A 26 14.17 -3.54 15.43
N SER A 27 13.86 -2.24 15.53
CA SER A 27 12.64 -1.68 14.97
C SER A 27 12.71 -1.90 13.46
N SER A 28 11.98 -2.89 12.95
CA SER A 28 11.64 -2.95 11.52
C SER A 28 10.95 -1.64 11.19
N SER A 29 11.64 -0.72 10.51
CA SER A 29 11.06 0.57 10.16
C SER A 29 9.83 0.32 9.28
N THR A 30 8.64 0.59 9.82
CA THR A 30 7.35 0.54 9.12
C THR A 30 7.11 1.82 8.33
N ASP A 31 8.18 2.57 8.02
CA ASP A 31 8.04 3.85 7.36
C ASP A 31 7.58 3.66 5.90
N PRO A 32 6.75 4.56 5.38
CA PRO A 32 6.39 4.53 3.97
C PRO A 32 7.61 4.72 3.07
N LEU A 33 7.72 3.87 2.05
CA LEU A 33 8.75 3.98 1.02
C LEU A 33 8.45 5.08 0.00
N TYR A 34 7.16 5.33 -0.23
CA TYR A 34 6.68 6.27 -1.25
C TYR A 34 5.71 7.30 -0.67
N SER A 35 5.71 8.49 -1.27
CA SER A 35 4.84 9.61 -0.93
C SER A 35 3.61 9.67 -1.84
N LEU A 36 2.70 10.61 -1.60
CA LEU A 36 1.60 10.88 -2.54
C LEU A 36 2.09 11.48 -3.87
N GLU A 37 3.23 12.18 -3.86
CA GLU A 37 3.83 12.76 -5.07
C GLU A 37 4.34 11.64 -5.99
N ASP A 38 4.86 10.54 -5.42
CA ASP A 38 5.24 9.36 -6.19
C ASP A 38 4.06 8.70 -6.90
N LEU A 39 2.85 8.82 -6.36
CA LEU A 39 1.63 8.21 -6.91
C LEU A 39 0.93 9.12 -7.94
N ALA A 40 1.16 10.43 -7.88
CA ALA A 40 0.48 11.42 -8.72
C ALA A 40 0.65 11.14 -10.23
N GLY A 41 -0.36 11.48 -11.04
CA GLY A 41 -0.34 11.29 -12.49
C GLY A 41 -1.43 10.35 -13.01
N ASN A 42 -1.29 9.90 -14.26
CA ASN A 42 -2.30 9.11 -14.95
C ASN A 42 -2.01 7.61 -14.88
N TRP A 43 -3.08 6.83 -14.72
CA TRP A 43 -3.03 5.39 -14.54
C TRP A 43 -4.12 4.72 -15.37
N ARG A 44 -3.78 3.62 -16.04
CA ARG A 44 -4.71 2.80 -16.82
C ARG A 44 -4.82 1.42 -16.21
N ARG A 45 -6.04 0.93 -16.02
CA ARG A 45 -6.29 -0.45 -15.58
C ARG A 45 -5.99 -1.41 -16.73
N ILE A 46 -5.02 -2.29 -16.53
CA ILE A 46 -4.54 -3.23 -17.55
C ILE A 46 -5.01 -4.68 -17.32
N ASP A 47 -5.35 -5.04 -16.08
CA ASP A 47 -5.90 -6.35 -15.73
C ASP A 47 -6.80 -6.25 -14.49
N SER A 48 -7.81 -7.10 -14.41
CA SER A 48 -8.61 -7.27 -13.19
C SER A 48 -9.37 -8.59 -13.17
N ASN A 49 -9.89 -8.96 -12.00
CA ASN A 49 -10.91 -10.01 -11.91
C ASN A 49 -12.31 -9.53 -12.37
N LYS A 50 -12.42 -8.41 -13.08
CA LYS A 50 -13.62 -7.98 -13.82
C LYS A 50 -13.20 -7.33 -15.15
N PRO A 51 -12.78 -8.12 -16.16
CA PRO A 51 -12.14 -7.58 -17.38
C PRO A 51 -12.99 -6.61 -18.20
N SER A 52 -14.32 -6.72 -18.08
CA SER A 52 -15.27 -5.76 -18.67
C SER A 52 -15.16 -4.34 -18.10
N LEU A 53 -14.30 -4.09 -17.11
CA LEU A 53 -14.00 -2.77 -16.56
C LEU A 53 -12.51 -2.40 -16.72
N ASP A 54 -11.72 -3.17 -17.47
CA ASP A 54 -10.36 -2.81 -17.83
C ASP A 54 -10.35 -1.67 -18.86
N ALA A 55 -9.17 -1.10 -19.13
CA ALA A 55 -8.98 0.13 -19.90
C ALA A 55 -9.64 1.38 -19.29
N MET A 56 -10.07 1.31 -18.02
CA MET A 56 -10.41 2.51 -17.25
C MET A 56 -9.14 3.32 -17.01
N GLU A 57 -9.24 4.64 -17.15
CA GLU A 57 -8.16 5.57 -16.86
C GLU A 57 -8.56 6.50 -15.72
N VAL A 58 -7.61 6.74 -14.82
CA VAL A 58 -7.76 7.68 -13.71
C VAL A 58 -6.57 8.62 -13.65
N GLU A 59 -6.82 9.83 -13.15
CA GLU A 59 -5.76 10.76 -12.76
C GLU A 59 -5.75 10.91 -11.25
N VAL A 60 -4.58 10.69 -10.65
CA VAL A 60 -4.33 10.89 -9.23
C VAL A 60 -3.93 12.35 -9.00
N ASP A 61 -4.76 13.05 -8.22
CA ASP A 61 -4.49 14.40 -7.71
C ASP A 61 -4.49 14.36 -6.17
N SER A 62 -3.30 14.61 -5.60
CA SER A 62 -3.03 14.59 -4.17
C SER A 62 -3.43 13.26 -3.53
N SER A 63 -4.65 13.17 -3.00
CA SER A 63 -5.13 12.01 -2.24
C SER A 63 -6.43 11.41 -2.78
N ASN A 64 -6.75 11.75 -4.03
CA ASN A 64 -7.89 11.22 -4.74
C ASN A 64 -7.48 10.86 -6.16
N ALA A 65 -8.26 9.98 -6.78
CA ALA A 65 -8.15 9.74 -8.21
C ALA A 65 -9.51 9.92 -8.89
N PHE A 66 -9.51 10.52 -10.07
CA PHE A 66 -10.72 10.84 -10.83
C PHE A 66 -10.71 10.13 -12.17
N ILE A 67 -11.87 9.59 -12.56
CA ILE A 67 -12.02 8.84 -13.81
C ILE A 67 -11.89 9.80 -14.99
N ARG A 68 -10.95 9.51 -15.89
CA ARG A 68 -10.69 10.26 -17.12
C ARG A 68 -11.23 9.56 -18.36
N ALA A 69 -11.21 8.23 -18.36
CA ALA A 69 -11.80 7.43 -19.42
C ALA A 69 -12.38 6.11 -18.87
N THR A 70 -13.36 5.58 -19.57
CA THR A 70 -13.88 4.22 -19.37
C THR A 70 -13.90 3.51 -20.71
N ASN A 71 -14.02 2.18 -20.70
CA ASN A 71 -14.17 1.40 -21.92
C ASN A 71 -15.58 1.51 -22.57
N GLY A 72 -16.40 2.49 -22.17
CA GLY A 72 -17.75 2.73 -22.70
C GLY A 72 -18.83 1.73 -22.28
N ASN A 73 -18.47 0.62 -21.61
CA ASN A 73 -19.38 -0.49 -21.30
C ASN A 73 -19.96 -0.47 -19.88
N THR A 74 -19.93 0.66 -19.18
CA THR A 74 -20.33 0.73 -17.77
C THR A 74 -21.12 2.00 -17.46
N SER A 75 -22.38 1.83 -17.04
CA SER A 75 -23.20 2.91 -16.48
C SER A 75 -22.86 3.25 -15.03
N TYR A 76 -22.02 2.44 -14.39
CA TYR A 76 -21.68 2.56 -12.96
C TYR A 76 -20.60 3.61 -12.68
N PHE A 77 -19.81 3.95 -13.69
CA PHE A 77 -18.64 4.81 -13.57
C PHE A 77 -18.72 5.95 -14.57
N LEU A 78 -18.76 7.18 -14.05
CA LEU A 78 -18.90 8.39 -14.85
C LEU A 78 -17.57 9.13 -14.94
N LEU A 79 -17.36 9.86 -16.04
CA LEU A 79 -16.19 10.73 -16.19
C LEU A 79 -16.20 11.83 -15.13
N GLY A 80 -15.02 12.18 -14.62
CA GLY A 80 -14.83 13.13 -13.52
C GLY A 80 -15.25 12.59 -12.14
N GLN A 81 -15.86 11.41 -12.07
CA GLN A 81 -16.21 10.80 -10.81
C GLN A 81 -14.94 10.35 -10.07
N ARG A 82 -14.96 10.47 -8.75
CA ARG A 82 -13.85 10.00 -7.92
C ARG A 82 -13.83 8.47 -7.86
N LYS A 83 -12.78 7.83 -8.36
CA LYS A 83 -12.55 6.39 -8.27
C LYS A 83 -11.90 6.01 -6.95
N TRP A 84 -10.85 6.73 -6.56
CA TRP A 84 -10.10 6.50 -5.32
C TRP A 84 -10.18 7.73 -4.44
N ARG A 85 -10.26 7.54 -3.12
CA ARG A 85 -10.25 8.64 -2.16
C ARG A 85 -9.46 8.32 -0.91
N ARG A 86 -9.05 9.39 -0.22
CA ARG A 86 -8.33 9.31 1.06
C ARG A 86 -7.08 8.44 0.96
N ILE A 87 -6.34 8.56 -0.13
CA ILE A 87 -5.10 7.82 -0.32
C ILE A 87 -4.07 8.31 0.69
N ARG A 88 -3.44 7.40 1.44
CA ARG A 88 -2.41 7.68 2.44
C ARG A 88 -1.28 6.67 2.31
N PRO A 89 -0.01 7.12 2.29
CA PRO A 89 1.12 6.22 2.42
C PRO A 89 1.00 5.33 3.66
N SER A 90 1.46 4.10 3.54
CA SER A 90 1.56 3.10 4.60
C SER A 90 2.87 2.35 4.47
N ASP A 91 3.10 1.35 5.31
CA ASP A 91 4.38 0.66 5.44
C ASP A 91 4.94 0.17 4.10
N GLY A 92 6.19 0.53 3.82
CA GLY A 92 6.89 0.14 2.59
C GLY A 92 6.23 0.70 1.32
N PRO A 93 6.06 -0.09 0.25
CA PRO A 93 5.54 0.39 -1.04
C PRO A 93 4.02 0.59 -1.08
N ASN A 94 3.35 0.54 0.07
CA ASN A 94 1.91 0.39 0.14
C ASN A 94 1.20 1.71 0.45
N PHE A 95 -0.05 1.82 0.01
CA PHE A 95 -0.96 2.88 0.42
C PHE A 95 -2.29 2.29 0.87
N ASN A 96 -2.89 2.91 1.89
CA ASN A 96 -4.29 2.70 2.25
C ASN A 96 -5.15 3.71 1.49
N TYR A 97 -6.30 3.28 1.00
CA TYR A 97 -7.25 4.14 0.28
C TYR A 97 -8.67 3.58 0.36
N GLN A 98 -9.61 4.30 -0.26
CA GLN A 98 -10.96 3.79 -0.49
C GLN A 98 -11.28 3.73 -1.99
N ASP A 99 -11.70 2.56 -2.45
CA ASP A 99 -12.10 2.28 -3.83
C ASP A 99 -13.60 2.44 -4.01
N LYS A 100 -14.01 3.10 -5.08
CA LYS A 100 -15.42 3.22 -5.45
C LYS A 100 -15.91 1.98 -6.16
N GLY A 101 -16.91 1.30 -5.60
CA GLY A 101 -17.60 0.18 -6.22
C GLY A 101 -18.66 0.59 -7.24
N SER A 102 -19.11 -0.36 -8.06
CA SER A 102 -20.16 -0.15 -9.07
C SER A 102 -21.53 0.19 -8.48
N ASN A 103 -21.73 -0.08 -7.19
CA ASN A 103 -22.91 0.31 -6.43
C ASN A 103 -22.80 1.73 -5.85
N ASN A 104 -21.82 2.52 -6.30
CA ASN A 104 -21.57 3.90 -5.88
C ASN A 104 -21.05 4.05 -4.43
N GLU A 105 -20.82 2.96 -3.70
CA GLU A 105 -20.23 2.96 -2.36
C GLU A 105 -18.69 2.96 -2.39
N PHE A 106 -18.08 3.27 -1.24
CA PHE A 106 -16.62 3.26 -1.07
C PHE A 106 -16.17 2.19 -0.07
N TYR A 107 -15.13 1.45 -0.44
CA TYR A 107 -14.60 0.33 0.32
C TYR A 107 -13.13 0.53 0.64
N ASP A 108 -12.72 0.21 1.86
CA ASP A 108 -11.31 0.26 2.25
C ASP A 108 -10.49 -0.72 1.41
N ALA A 109 -9.28 -0.33 1.06
CA ALA A 109 -8.44 -1.06 0.14
C ALA A 109 -6.96 -0.74 0.36
N THR A 110 -6.11 -1.59 -0.19
CA THR A 110 -4.65 -1.40 -0.22
C THR A 110 -4.15 -1.41 -1.65
N MET A 111 -3.20 -0.55 -1.96
CA MET A 111 -2.47 -0.56 -3.22
C MET A 111 -0.97 -0.68 -2.96
N THR A 112 -0.27 -1.40 -3.82
CA THR A 112 1.20 -1.52 -3.79
C THR A 112 1.76 -0.87 -5.04
N LEU A 113 2.67 0.08 -4.87
CA LEU A 113 3.37 0.75 -5.96
C LEU A 113 4.70 0.05 -6.25
N ASP A 114 4.88 -0.38 -7.49
CA ASP A 114 6.11 -0.97 -7.99
C ASP A 114 6.77 -0.02 -9.00
N LYS A 115 7.97 0.47 -8.65
CA LYS A 115 8.81 1.36 -9.47
C LYS A 115 10.13 0.67 -9.87
N SER A 116 10.17 -0.66 -9.86
CA SER A 116 11.40 -1.42 -10.14
C SER A 116 11.79 -1.47 -11.62
N GLY A 117 10.83 -1.20 -12.51
CA GLY A 117 10.99 -1.23 -13.96
C GLY A 117 10.99 0.15 -14.62
N PRO A 118 10.99 0.20 -15.97
CA PRO A 118 10.87 1.44 -16.74
C PRO A 118 9.46 2.05 -16.69
N THR A 119 8.47 1.28 -16.24
CA THR A 119 7.08 1.68 -16.07
C THR A 119 6.65 1.36 -14.65
N ASP A 120 5.94 2.30 -14.02
CA ASP A 120 5.37 2.09 -12.70
C ASP A 120 4.08 1.26 -12.80
N TYR A 121 3.90 0.34 -11.85
CA TYR A 121 2.69 -0.47 -11.72
C TYR A 121 2.04 -0.29 -10.36
N LEU A 122 0.71 -0.37 -10.32
CA LEU A 122 -0.06 -0.51 -9.09
C LEU A 122 -0.77 -1.85 -9.05
N TYR A 123 -0.66 -2.53 -7.92
CA TYR A 123 -1.44 -3.73 -7.61
C TYR A 123 -2.44 -3.42 -6.51
N LEU A 124 -3.73 -3.48 -6.83
CA LEU A 124 -4.82 -3.08 -5.95
C LEU A 124 -5.56 -4.32 -5.43
N ASN A 125 -5.77 -4.32 -4.11
CA ASN A 125 -6.59 -5.30 -3.41
C ASN A 125 -7.67 -4.57 -2.58
N ILE A 126 -8.93 -4.70 -3.00
CA ILE A 126 -10.06 -4.06 -2.34
C ILE A 126 -10.60 -4.99 -1.24
N LYS A 127 -10.63 -4.49 0.00
CA LYS A 127 -11.11 -5.23 1.18
C LYS A 127 -12.63 -5.13 1.26
N VAL A 128 -13.31 -5.98 0.50
CA VAL A 128 -14.73 -6.31 0.71
C VAL A 128 -14.80 -7.75 1.18
N ALA A 129 -15.79 -8.11 2.00
CA ALA A 129 -15.99 -9.50 2.42
C ALA A 129 -16.12 -10.42 1.18
N GLY A 130 -15.07 -11.21 0.89
CA GLY A 130 -15.03 -12.21 -0.18
C GLY A 130 -14.23 -11.82 -1.45
N ASN A 131 -14.05 -12.81 -2.35
CA ASN A 131 -13.41 -12.67 -3.67
C ASN A 131 -14.33 -11.97 -4.69
N GLY A 132 -14.90 -10.82 -4.33
CA GLY A 132 -15.82 -10.07 -5.18
C GLY A 132 -15.20 -9.67 -6.53
N ASN A 133 -16.03 -9.68 -7.58
CA ASN A 133 -15.63 -9.23 -8.91
C ASN A 133 -15.14 -7.78 -8.88
N GLY A 134 -13.95 -7.53 -9.41
CA GLY A 134 -13.32 -6.22 -9.46
C GLY A 134 -12.43 -5.90 -8.24
N ASN A 135 -12.30 -6.80 -7.26
CA ASN A 135 -11.49 -6.57 -6.06
C ASN A 135 -9.98 -6.72 -6.27
N ARG A 136 -9.54 -7.35 -7.38
CA ARG A 136 -8.14 -7.42 -7.78
C ARG A 136 -7.97 -6.63 -9.07
N GLN A 137 -7.04 -5.68 -9.09
CA GLN A 137 -6.79 -4.83 -10.26
C GLN A 137 -5.30 -4.55 -10.38
N SER A 138 -4.81 -4.48 -11.61
CA SER A 138 -3.46 -4.04 -11.95
C SER A 138 -3.56 -2.79 -12.82
N TRP A 139 -2.76 -1.78 -12.52
CA TRP A 139 -2.73 -0.51 -13.24
C TRP A 139 -1.32 -0.16 -13.66
N GLU A 140 -1.22 0.49 -14.81
CA GLU A 140 0.04 0.92 -15.42
C GLU A 140 0.01 2.45 -15.58
N ARG A 141 1.15 3.09 -15.29
CA ARG A 141 1.32 4.53 -15.52
C ARG A 141 1.48 4.84 -17.01
N PHE A 142 0.91 5.96 -17.49
CA PHE A 142 1.06 6.43 -18.87
C PHE A 142 1.12 7.96 -19.00
#